data_AF-A0A519QZ97-F1
#
_entry.id   AF-A0A519QZ97-F1
#
_cell.length_a   1.000
_cell.length_b   1.000
_cell.length_c   1.000
_cell.angle_alpha   90.00
_cell.angle_beta   90.00
_cell.angle_gamma   90.00
#
_symmetry.space_group_name_H-M   'P 1'
#
loop_
_entity.id
_entity.type
_entity.pdbx_description
1 polymer ?
#
loop_
_entity_poly.entity_id
_entity_poly.type
_entity_poly.pdbx_seq_one_letter_code
_entity_poly.pdbx_strand_id
1 'polypeptide(L)'
;MTSAIRLSGDTRKRKTREALCAAMLDLLAEKPFDEIQILELTVRAGVGYATFFRHYAQPVEVLDEVAGELIRELLAMTVPAFERTDSAAGLRSLCSYVFERRALWHTLLTGGAGYRVRAEFVRQAREWSRHGDGGPTSVPVDLGTVCAAGSAIDALAWWLDQGEAYSAEEMADFIDRLIISPFVGRMAADQSAKRST
;
A
#
# COMPACT_ATOMS: atom_id res chain seq x y z
N MET A 1 48.66 7.74 -6.62
CA MET A 1 47.58 8.76 -6.47
C MET A 1 46.33 8.25 -7.14
N THR A 2 45.52 7.43 -6.45
CA THR A 2 44.35 6.77 -7.06
C THR A 2 43.08 7.14 -6.29
N SER A 3 42.39 8.14 -6.85
CA SER A 3 40.95 8.39 -6.88
C SER A 3 40.08 7.87 -5.72
N ALA A 4 39.82 8.76 -4.75
CA ALA A 4 38.78 8.63 -3.73
C ALA A 4 37.73 9.74 -3.88
N ILE A 5 37.02 9.81 -5.02
CA ILE A 5 35.92 10.78 -5.21
C ILE A 5 34.82 10.13 -6.05
N ARG A 6 33.87 9.44 -5.42
CA ARG A 6 32.51 9.15 -5.97
C ARG A 6 31.48 8.63 -4.96
N LEU A 7 31.83 8.36 -3.69
CA LEU A 7 30.92 7.80 -2.67
C LEU A 7 30.06 8.85 -1.91
N SER A 8 30.52 10.10 -1.81
CA SER A 8 29.81 11.13 -1.03
C SER A 8 28.56 11.69 -1.72
N GLY A 9 28.50 11.65 -3.06
CA GLY A 9 27.37 12.16 -3.83
C GLY A 9 26.12 11.29 -3.69
N ASP A 10 26.30 9.96 -3.74
CA ASP A 10 25.22 8.99 -3.59
C ASP A 10 24.63 9.01 -2.18
N THR A 11 25.50 9.09 -1.17
CA THR A 11 25.08 9.22 0.24
C THR A 11 24.29 10.50 0.49
N ARG A 12 24.71 11.64 -0.08
CA ARG A 12 24.00 12.90 0.07
C ARG A 12 22.64 12.87 -0.63
N LYS A 13 22.59 12.32 -1.85
CA LYS A 13 21.34 12.15 -2.60
C LYS A 13 20.34 11.30 -1.82
N ARG A 14 20.78 10.16 -1.29
CA ARG A 14 19.94 9.26 -0.49
C ARG A 14 19.41 9.97 0.77
N LYS A 15 20.26 10.64 1.53
CA LYS A 15 19.84 11.41 2.72
C LYS A 15 18.80 12.48 2.40
N THR A 16 18.92 13.14 1.25
CA THR A 16 17.93 14.13 0.81
C THR A 16 16.59 13.49 0.47
N ARG A 17 16.57 12.35 -0.22
CA ARG A 17 15.33 11.60 -0.50
C ARG A 17 14.67 11.12 0.80
N GLU A 18 15.44 10.50 1.69
CA GLU A 18 14.97 10.05 3.01
C GLU A 18 14.32 11.20 3.81
N ALA A 19 14.96 12.39 3.83
CA ALA A 19 14.42 13.56 4.52
C ALA A 19 13.11 14.07 3.88
N LEU A 20 13.00 14.05 2.55
CA LEU A 20 11.79 14.46 1.84
C LEU A 20 10.65 13.45 2.01
N CYS A 21 10.94 12.15 2.00
CA CYS A 21 9.97 11.09 2.28
C CYS A 21 9.43 11.18 3.71
N ALA A 22 10.32 11.39 4.70
CA ALA A 22 9.91 11.59 6.09
C ALA A 22 9.02 12.84 6.24
N ALA A 23 9.41 13.97 5.63
CA ALA A 23 8.62 15.19 5.65
C ALA A 23 7.25 15.03 4.97
N MET A 24 7.16 14.24 3.90
CA MET A 24 5.89 13.92 3.24
C MET A 24 4.97 13.15 4.19
N LEU A 25 5.50 12.14 4.89
CA LEU A 25 4.73 11.38 5.88
C LEU A 25 4.20 12.25 7.02
N ASP A 26 5.03 13.14 7.54
CA ASP A 26 4.62 14.08 8.59
C ASP A 26 3.50 15.01 8.11
N LEU A 27 3.62 15.55 6.90
CA LEU A 27 2.62 16.46 6.33
C LEU A 27 1.30 15.74 6.01
N LEU A 28 1.37 14.51 5.51
CA LEU A 28 0.20 13.68 5.27
C LEU A 28 -0.58 13.42 6.58
N ALA A 29 0.11 13.31 7.72
CA ALA A 29 -0.56 13.17 9.02
C ALA A 29 -1.30 14.44 9.47
N GLU A 30 -0.97 15.60 8.88
CA GLU A 30 -1.55 16.90 9.23
C GLU A 30 -2.66 17.34 8.26
N LYS A 31 -2.56 17.00 6.97
CA LYS A 31 -3.48 17.48 5.93
C LYS A 31 -3.57 16.52 4.73
N PRO A 32 -4.64 16.60 3.93
CA PRO A 32 -4.76 15.84 2.68
C PRO A 32 -3.58 16.13 1.73
N PHE A 33 -3.17 15.10 0.98
CA PHE A 33 -2.05 15.22 0.03
C PHE A 33 -2.17 16.41 -0.92
N ASP A 34 -3.39 16.65 -1.43
CA ASP A 34 -3.68 17.67 -2.45
C ASP A 34 -3.43 19.10 -1.96
N GLU A 35 -3.34 19.30 -0.65
CA GLU A 35 -3.06 20.60 -0.02
C GLU A 35 -1.55 20.82 0.21
N ILE A 36 -0.72 19.76 0.13
CA ILE A 36 0.71 19.82 0.45
C ILE A 36 1.48 20.59 -0.64
N GLN A 37 2.13 21.68 -0.24
CA GLN A 37 2.95 22.50 -1.14
C GLN A 37 4.43 22.12 -1.09
N ILE A 38 5.14 22.32 -2.22
CA ILE A 38 6.60 22.10 -2.31
C ILE A 38 7.35 22.89 -1.22
N LEU A 39 6.92 24.14 -0.96
CA LEU A 39 7.56 24.98 0.05
C LEU A 39 7.46 24.36 1.46
N GLU A 40 6.29 23.87 1.84
CA GLU A 40 6.07 23.22 3.14
C GLU A 40 6.91 21.95 3.27
N LEU A 41 6.90 21.12 2.22
CA LEU A 41 7.68 19.89 2.15
C LEU A 41 9.18 20.14 2.29
N THR A 42 9.69 21.13 1.55
CA THR A 42 11.12 21.49 1.57
C THR A 42 11.55 22.10 2.90
N VAL A 43 10.71 22.95 3.50
CA VAL A 43 10.95 23.51 4.85
C VAL A 43 10.97 22.41 5.90
N ARG A 44 9.98 21.50 5.89
CA ARG A 44 9.90 20.38 6.84
C ARG A 44 11.09 19.43 6.71
N ALA A 45 11.53 19.14 5.49
CA ALA A 45 12.68 18.28 5.22
C ALA A 45 14.04 18.94 5.51
N GLY A 46 14.09 20.25 5.73
CA GLY A 46 15.36 21.00 5.81
C GLY A 46 16.15 20.98 4.50
N VAL A 47 15.46 20.92 3.35
CA VAL A 47 16.06 20.82 2.02
C VAL A 47 15.79 22.10 1.25
N GLY A 48 16.78 22.64 0.55
CA GLY A 48 16.59 23.84 -0.27
C GLY A 48 15.70 23.58 -1.49
N TYR A 49 14.94 24.58 -1.93
CA TYR A 49 14.02 24.50 -3.07
C TYR A 49 14.70 23.99 -4.36
N ALA A 50 15.87 24.54 -4.72
CA ALA A 50 16.64 24.07 -5.87
C ALA A 50 17.11 22.61 -5.72
N THR A 51 17.33 22.13 -4.50
CA THR A 51 17.70 20.74 -4.24
C THR A 51 16.50 19.82 -4.45
N PHE A 52 15.28 20.22 -4.07
CA PHE A 52 14.07 19.47 -4.37
C PHE A 52 13.96 19.15 -5.86
N PHE A 53 14.07 20.17 -6.73
CA PHE A 53 13.98 19.98 -8.19
C PHE A 53 15.09 19.14 -8.82
N ARG A 54 16.16 18.84 -8.08
CA ARG A 54 17.19 17.88 -8.53
C ARG A 54 16.80 16.43 -8.29
N HIS A 55 15.80 16.20 -7.45
CA HIS A 55 15.32 14.87 -7.05
C HIS A 55 13.91 14.60 -7.55
N TYR A 56 13.04 15.61 -7.53
CA TYR A 56 11.63 15.47 -7.84
C TYR A 56 11.13 16.69 -8.62
N ALA A 57 10.30 16.47 -9.63
CA ALA A 57 9.63 17.54 -10.35
C ALA A 57 8.43 18.11 -9.56
N GLN A 58 7.74 17.26 -8.79
CA GLN A 58 6.49 17.58 -8.11
C GLN A 58 6.36 16.79 -6.79
N PRO A 59 5.57 17.26 -5.80
CA PRO A 59 5.36 16.55 -4.52
C PRO A 59 4.86 15.12 -4.70
N VAL A 60 4.08 14.88 -5.76
CA VAL A 60 3.54 13.56 -6.08
C VAL A 60 4.62 12.50 -6.31
N GLU A 61 5.78 12.87 -6.82
CA GLU A 61 6.88 11.91 -7.02
C GLU A 61 7.50 11.46 -5.69
N VAL A 62 7.44 12.32 -4.66
CA VAL A 62 7.83 11.95 -3.29
C VAL A 62 6.78 11.01 -2.68
N LEU A 63 5.49 11.30 -2.90
CA LEU A 63 4.42 10.40 -2.47
C LEU A 63 4.53 9.02 -3.13
N ASP A 64 4.79 8.97 -4.44
CA ASP A 64 4.93 7.72 -5.19
C ASP A 64 6.13 6.90 -4.65
N GLU A 65 7.22 7.57 -4.25
CA GLU A 65 8.36 6.91 -3.59
C GLU A 65 8.00 6.37 -2.19
N VAL A 66 7.34 7.18 -1.35
CA VAL A 66 6.85 6.77 -0.02
C VAL A 66 5.93 5.56 -0.13
N ALA A 67 4.93 5.63 -1.01
CA ALA A 67 3.98 4.53 -1.24
C ALA A 67 4.73 3.29 -1.73
N GLY A 68 5.65 3.46 -2.68
CA GLY A 68 6.42 2.36 -3.25
C GLY A 68 7.30 1.65 -2.22
N GLU A 69 7.94 2.37 -1.29
CA GLU A 69 8.73 1.77 -0.23
C GLU A 69 7.87 1.01 0.79
N LEU A 70 6.79 1.63 1.27
CA LEU A 70 5.89 1.02 2.26
C LEU A 70 5.20 -0.23 1.71
N ILE A 71 4.76 -0.19 0.44
CA ILE A 71 4.13 -1.34 -0.22
C ILE A 71 5.14 -2.45 -0.45
N ARG A 72 6.39 -2.11 -0.79
CA ARG A 72 7.44 -3.12 -0.96
C ARG A 72 7.73 -3.84 0.36
N GLU A 73 7.79 -3.10 1.46
CA GLU A 73 7.93 -3.67 2.80
C GLU A 73 6.74 -4.57 3.13
N LEU A 74 5.52 -4.08 2.91
CA LEU A 74 4.27 -4.81 3.12
C LEU A 74 4.23 -6.16 2.37
N LEU A 75 4.54 -6.14 1.07
CA LEU A 75 4.57 -7.34 0.23
C LEU A 75 5.70 -8.29 0.63
N ALA A 76 6.88 -7.77 0.96
CA ALA A 76 8.01 -8.61 1.37
C ALA A 76 7.73 -9.44 2.63
N MET A 77 6.88 -8.97 3.54
CA MET A 77 6.50 -9.74 4.73
C MET A 77 5.35 -10.73 4.46
N THR A 78 4.45 -10.41 3.54
CA THR A 78 3.20 -11.15 3.34
C THR A 78 3.31 -12.22 2.26
N VAL A 79 4.04 -11.96 1.18
CA VAL A 79 4.20 -12.91 0.06
C VAL A 79 4.81 -14.25 0.48
N PRO A 80 5.87 -14.32 1.33
CA PRO A 80 6.41 -15.61 1.74
C PRO A 80 5.40 -16.52 2.43
N ALA A 81 4.38 -15.97 3.09
CA ALA A 81 3.29 -16.76 3.68
C ALA A 81 2.31 -17.28 2.61
N PHE A 82 1.98 -16.46 1.61
CA PHE A 82 1.15 -16.86 0.48
C PHE A 82 1.81 -17.96 -0.37
N GLU A 83 3.13 -17.89 -0.62
CA GLU A 83 3.86 -18.92 -1.37
C GLU A 83 3.86 -20.28 -0.65
N ARG A 84 3.85 -20.29 0.68
CA ARG A 84 3.71 -21.53 1.48
C ARG A 84 2.27 -22.05 1.55
N THR A 85 1.35 -21.48 0.77
CA THR A 85 -0.10 -21.80 0.79
C THR A 85 -0.75 -21.55 2.15
N ASP A 86 -0.16 -20.67 2.98
CA ASP A 86 -0.74 -20.23 4.26
C ASP A 86 -1.29 -18.81 4.10
N SER A 87 -2.37 -18.70 3.32
CA SER A 87 -3.04 -17.42 3.04
C SER A 87 -3.50 -16.74 4.32
N ALA A 88 -4.00 -17.52 5.28
CA ALA A 88 -4.48 -17.02 6.56
C ALA A 88 -3.35 -16.39 7.39
N ALA A 89 -2.16 -16.99 7.44
CA ALA A 89 -1.02 -16.37 8.10
C ALA A 89 -0.55 -15.09 7.39
N GLY A 90 -0.52 -15.10 6.05
CA GLY A 90 -0.19 -13.91 5.26
C GLY A 90 -1.13 -12.74 5.53
N LEU A 91 -2.44 -13.01 5.57
CA LEU A 91 -3.46 -12.01 5.87
C LEU A 91 -3.42 -11.52 7.31
N ARG A 92 -3.13 -12.40 8.29
CA ARG A 92 -2.92 -11.97 9.68
C ARG A 92 -1.72 -11.05 9.80
N SER A 93 -0.58 -11.41 9.20
CA SER A 93 0.61 -10.54 9.18
C SER A 93 0.33 -9.20 8.50
N LEU A 94 -0.41 -9.20 7.39
CA LEU A 94 -0.86 -7.99 6.70
C LEU A 94 -1.69 -7.09 7.62
N CYS A 95 -2.75 -7.64 8.23
CA CYS A 95 -3.66 -6.86 9.07
C CYS A 95 -2.98 -6.37 10.35
N SER A 96 -2.14 -7.17 10.99
CA SER A 96 -1.35 -6.75 12.15
C SER A 96 -0.40 -5.61 11.80
N TYR A 97 0.32 -5.72 10.67
CA TYR A 97 1.22 -4.67 10.20
C TYR A 97 0.49 -3.34 9.95
N VAL A 98 -0.71 -3.40 9.38
CA VAL A 98 -1.56 -2.21 9.15
C VAL A 98 -2.07 -1.66 10.47
N PHE A 99 -2.50 -2.50 11.40
CA PHE A 99 -3.00 -2.11 12.72
C PHE A 99 -1.95 -1.40 13.57
N GLU A 100 -0.72 -1.95 13.63
CA GLU A 100 0.40 -1.34 14.38
C GLU A 100 0.77 0.05 13.88
N ARG A 101 0.50 0.33 12.59
CA ARG A 101 0.72 1.63 11.93
C ARG A 101 -0.59 2.25 11.45
N ARG A 102 -1.67 2.09 12.23
CA ARG A 102 -3.03 2.48 11.83
C ARG A 102 -3.12 3.93 11.37
N ALA A 103 -2.53 4.86 12.11
CA ALA A 103 -2.57 6.29 11.77
C ALA A 103 -1.94 6.57 10.40
N LEU A 104 -0.76 5.98 10.14
CA LEU A 104 -0.07 6.08 8.86
C LEU A 104 -0.91 5.50 7.71
N TRP A 105 -1.40 4.28 7.87
CA TRP A 105 -2.16 3.60 6.82
C TRP A 105 -3.53 4.23 6.58
N HIS A 106 -4.18 4.75 7.62
CA HIS A 106 -5.39 5.55 7.50
C HIS A 106 -5.11 6.75 6.61
N THR A 107 -4.13 7.58 6.97
CA THR A 107 -3.72 8.73 6.15
C THR A 107 -3.41 8.37 4.70
N LEU A 108 -2.67 7.29 4.45
CA LEU A 108 -2.29 6.87 3.10
C LEU A 108 -3.48 6.36 2.27
N LEU A 109 -4.42 5.65 2.89
CA LEU A 109 -5.53 5.00 2.20
C LEU A 109 -6.80 5.85 2.14
N THR A 110 -6.98 6.80 3.08
CA THR A 110 -8.19 7.61 3.21
C THR A 110 -7.93 9.12 3.07
N GLY A 111 -6.68 9.59 3.25
CA GLY A 111 -6.29 11.01 3.23
C GLY A 111 -6.01 11.62 1.84
N GLY A 112 -6.72 11.18 0.80
CA GLY A 112 -6.60 11.68 -0.59
C GLY A 112 -5.53 10.99 -1.45
N ALA A 113 -4.55 10.34 -0.83
CA ALA A 113 -3.54 9.53 -1.53
C ALA A 113 -4.02 8.10 -1.91
N GLY A 114 -5.19 7.68 -1.43
CA GLY A 114 -5.64 6.27 -1.47
C GLY A 114 -5.66 5.65 -2.86
N TYR A 115 -6.12 6.38 -3.88
CA TYR A 115 -6.10 5.88 -5.27
C TYR A 115 -4.69 5.55 -5.76
N ARG A 116 -3.70 6.38 -5.41
CA ARG A 116 -2.30 6.18 -5.80
C ARG A 116 -1.68 5.01 -5.06
N VAL A 117 -1.89 4.93 -3.75
CA VAL A 117 -1.42 3.82 -2.93
C VAL A 117 -2.02 2.49 -3.42
N ARG A 118 -3.30 2.49 -3.79
CA ARG A 118 -3.95 1.33 -4.42
C ARG A 118 -3.31 0.96 -5.76
N ALA A 119 -3.06 1.94 -6.64
CA ALA A 119 -2.42 1.70 -7.94
C ALA A 119 -0.98 1.15 -7.79
N GLU A 120 -0.22 1.68 -6.84
CA GLU A 120 1.10 1.21 -6.46
C GLU A 120 1.07 -0.23 -5.94
N PHE A 121 0.10 -0.55 -5.06
CA PHE A 121 -0.05 -1.88 -4.46
C PHE A 121 -0.36 -2.92 -5.53
N VAL A 122 -1.32 -2.64 -6.41
CA VAL A 122 -1.66 -3.50 -7.53
C VAL A 122 -0.46 -3.67 -8.48
N ARG A 123 0.28 -2.59 -8.77
CA ARG A 123 1.45 -2.69 -9.66
C ARG A 123 2.51 -3.62 -9.10
N GLN A 124 2.92 -3.42 -7.85
CA GLN A 124 3.93 -4.27 -7.22
C GLN A 124 3.43 -5.72 -7.05
N ALA A 125 2.17 -5.94 -6.67
CA ALA A 125 1.61 -7.28 -6.58
C ALA A 125 1.68 -8.04 -7.92
N ARG A 126 1.44 -7.36 -9.05
CA ARG A 126 1.60 -7.93 -10.40
C ARG A 126 3.05 -8.21 -10.77
N GLU A 127 3.99 -7.35 -10.36
CA GLU A 127 5.42 -7.60 -10.57
C GLU A 127 5.87 -8.87 -9.85
N TRP A 128 5.36 -9.11 -8.64
CA TRP A 128 5.61 -10.33 -7.90
C TRP A 128 4.97 -11.57 -8.56
N SER A 129 3.71 -11.49 -8.99
CA SER A 129 3.02 -12.65 -9.58
C SER A 129 3.61 -13.13 -10.92
N ARG A 130 4.30 -12.24 -11.65
CA ARG A 130 5.05 -12.60 -12.87
C ARG A 130 6.21 -13.58 -12.65
N HIS A 131 6.70 -13.69 -11.41
CA HIS A 131 7.81 -14.58 -11.07
C HIS A 131 7.35 -15.93 -10.51
N GLY A 132 6.04 -16.12 -10.29
CA GLY A 132 5.47 -17.38 -9.82
C GLY A 132 4.92 -18.22 -10.97
N ASP A 133 5.24 -19.51 -10.99
CA ASP A 133 4.56 -20.48 -11.86
C ASP A 133 3.14 -20.68 -11.31
N GLY A 134 2.19 -19.90 -11.83
CA GLY A 134 0.77 -20.13 -11.59
C GLY A 134 0.40 -21.48 -12.18
N GLY A 135 0.10 -22.46 -11.32
CA GLY A 135 -0.52 -23.71 -11.74
C GLY A 135 -1.81 -23.47 -12.52
N PRO A 136 -2.41 -24.49 -13.15
CA PRO A 136 -3.61 -24.33 -13.96
C PRO A 136 -4.79 -23.82 -13.10
N THR A 137 -5.02 -22.51 -13.12
CA THR A 137 -6.15 -21.84 -12.48
C THR A 137 -7.29 -21.67 -13.48
N SER A 138 -8.53 -21.60 -12.98
CA SER A 138 -9.72 -21.32 -13.81
C SER A 138 -9.76 -19.89 -14.36
N VAL A 139 -8.89 -19.00 -13.88
CA VAL A 139 -8.77 -17.60 -14.28
C VAL A 139 -7.31 -17.24 -14.61
N PRO A 140 -7.06 -16.27 -15.51
CA PRO A 140 -5.71 -15.76 -15.75
C PRO A 140 -5.08 -15.22 -14.46
N VAL A 141 -3.83 -15.62 -14.18
CA VAL A 141 -3.08 -15.20 -12.98
C VAL A 141 -3.10 -13.69 -12.80
N ASP A 142 -2.87 -12.94 -13.88
CA ASP A 142 -2.86 -11.46 -13.85
C ASP A 142 -4.18 -10.87 -13.35
N LEU A 143 -5.31 -11.41 -13.82
CA LEU A 143 -6.64 -10.96 -13.38
C LEU A 143 -6.88 -11.32 -11.91
N GLY A 144 -6.50 -12.53 -11.50
CA GLY A 144 -6.57 -12.97 -10.11
C GLY A 144 -5.75 -12.05 -9.18
N THR A 145 -4.53 -11.69 -9.58
CA THR A 145 -3.67 -10.76 -8.83
C THR A 145 -4.28 -9.37 -8.72
N VAL A 146 -4.77 -8.80 -9.82
CA VAL A 146 -5.40 -7.46 -9.81
C VAL A 146 -6.62 -7.44 -8.89
N CYS A 147 -7.49 -8.44 -8.98
CA CYS A 147 -8.69 -8.53 -8.15
C CYS A 147 -8.36 -8.77 -6.68
N ALA A 148 -7.45 -9.69 -6.36
CA ALA A 148 -7.07 -9.97 -4.98
C ALA A 148 -6.40 -8.76 -4.33
N ALA A 149 -5.43 -8.14 -5.01
CA ALA A 149 -4.72 -6.98 -4.48
C ALA A 149 -5.64 -5.76 -4.32
N GLY A 150 -6.50 -5.50 -5.31
CA GLY A 150 -7.51 -4.44 -5.24
C GLY A 150 -8.47 -4.64 -4.06
N SER A 151 -9.07 -5.83 -3.95
CA SER A 151 -10.00 -6.16 -2.86
C SER A 151 -9.35 -6.08 -1.48
N ALA A 152 -8.09 -6.51 -1.34
CA ALA A 152 -7.37 -6.41 -0.08
C ALA A 152 -7.19 -4.94 0.35
N ILE A 153 -6.75 -4.06 -0.57
CA ILE A 153 -6.61 -2.63 -0.27
C ILE A 153 -7.96 -1.98 0.03
N ASP A 154 -8.99 -2.27 -0.76
CA ASP A 154 -10.32 -1.67 -0.57
C ASP A 154 -10.91 -2.11 0.79
N ALA A 155 -10.67 -3.36 1.20
CA ALA A 155 -11.08 -3.87 2.52
C ALA A 155 -10.29 -3.24 3.68
N LEU A 156 -8.99 -3.03 3.53
CA LEU A 156 -8.15 -2.34 4.51
C LEU A 156 -8.56 -0.87 4.68
N ALA A 157 -8.79 -0.16 3.57
CA ALA A 157 -9.25 1.23 3.59
C ALA A 157 -10.58 1.35 4.34
N TRP A 158 -11.55 0.48 4.02
CA TRP A 158 -12.83 0.45 4.72
C TRP A 158 -12.66 0.18 6.22
N TRP A 159 -11.81 -0.78 6.61
CA TRP A 159 -11.54 -1.12 8.01
C TRP A 159 -10.93 0.03 8.79
N LEU A 160 -10.07 0.83 8.15
CA LEU A 160 -9.42 1.98 8.77
C LEU A 160 -10.43 3.08 9.16
N ASP A 161 -11.53 3.22 8.42
CA ASP A 161 -12.64 4.13 8.75
C ASP A 161 -13.54 3.63 9.89
N GLN A 162 -13.49 2.34 10.25
CA GLN A 162 -14.36 1.76 11.29
C GLN A 162 -13.86 2.00 12.73
N GLY A 163 -12.75 2.73 12.92
CA GLY A 163 -12.10 2.84 14.22
C GLY A 163 -11.66 1.47 14.77
N GLU A 164 -11.81 1.26 16.08
CA GLU A 164 -11.40 0.00 16.73
C GLU A 164 -12.52 -1.07 16.76
N ALA A 165 -13.51 -0.97 15.88
CA ALA A 165 -14.65 -1.90 15.86
C ALA A 165 -14.28 -3.35 15.51
N TYR A 166 -13.15 -3.56 14.83
CA TYR A 166 -12.68 -4.87 14.40
C TYR A 166 -11.19 -5.02 14.67
N SER A 167 -10.80 -6.18 15.20
CA SER A 167 -9.41 -6.57 15.39
C SER A 167 -8.72 -6.92 14.07
N ALA A 168 -7.37 -6.97 14.09
CA ALA A 168 -6.59 -7.44 12.95
C ALA A 168 -6.91 -8.88 12.55
N GLU A 169 -7.27 -9.72 13.52
CA GLU A 169 -7.63 -11.12 13.30
C GLU A 169 -8.99 -11.24 12.59
N GLU A 170 -10.01 -10.51 13.07
CA GLU A 170 -11.32 -10.46 12.43
C GLU A 170 -11.23 -9.93 11.00
N MET A 171 -10.40 -8.89 10.78
CA MET A 171 -10.23 -8.33 9.46
C MET A 171 -9.52 -9.30 8.51
N ALA A 172 -8.49 -10.01 8.98
CA ALA A 172 -7.82 -11.04 8.19
C ALA A 172 -8.81 -12.14 7.74
N ASP A 173 -9.69 -12.59 8.65
CA ASP A 173 -10.74 -13.57 8.37
C ASP A 173 -11.76 -13.05 7.34
N PHE A 174 -12.13 -11.77 7.41
CA PHE A 174 -13.02 -11.16 6.43
C PHE A 174 -12.38 -11.08 5.06
N ILE A 175 -11.12 -10.67 4.96
CA ILE A 175 -10.39 -10.60 3.70
C ILE A 175 -10.24 -12.00 3.09
N ASP A 176 -9.90 -13.02 3.89
CA ASP A 176 -9.77 -14.40 3.43
C ASP A 176 -11.10 -14.90 2.81
N ARG A 177 -12.22 -14.68 3.51
CA ARG A 177 -13.56 -15.02 2.99
C ARG A 177 -13.96 -14.20 1.76
N LEU A 178 -13.49 -12.97 1.62
CA LEU A 178 -13.80 -12.10 0.48
C LEU A 178 -12.94 -12.37 -0.75
N ILE A 179 -11.72 -12.87 -0.58
CA ILE A 179 -10.78 -13.10 -1.69
C ILE A 179 -10.78 -14.56 -2.13
N ILE A 180 -10.90 -15.51 -1.19
CA ILE A 180 -10.90 -16.95 -1.47
C ILE A 180 -12.32 -17.49 -1.73
N SER A 181 -13.38 -16.83 -1.24
CA SER A 181 -14.73 -17.45 -1.18
C SER A 181 -15.91 -16.89 -1.99
N PRO A 182 -16.00 -15.66 -2.55
CA PRO A 182 -17.33 -15.20 -2.96
C PRO A 182 -17.57 -15.22 -4.46
N PHE A 183 -18.54 -16.05 -4.86
CA PHE A 183 -19.66 -15.53 -5.67
C PHE A 183 -21.02 -16.23 -5.40
N VAL A 184 -21.08 -17.43 -4.79
CA VAL A 184 -22.32 -18.22 -4.77
C VAL A 184 -23.26 -17.94 -3.57
N GLY A 185 -22.75 -17.50 -2.41
CA GLY A 185 -23.54 -17.50 -1.16
C GLY A 185 -24.51 -16.32 -0.96
N ARG A 186 -24.26 -15.13 -1.53
CA ARG A 186 -25.02 -13.91 -1.18
C ARG A 186 -26.08 -13.49 -2.21
N MET A 187 -25.97 -13.91 -3.48
CA MET A 187 -27.03 -13.67 -4.48
C MET A 187 -28.27 -14.57 -4.25
N ALA A 188 -28.08 -15.76 -3.67
CA ALA A 188 -29.18 -16.67 -3.34
C ALA A 188 -30.05 -16.18 -2.16
N ALA A 189 -29.45 -15.44 -1.22
CA ALA A 189 -30.17 -14.86 -0.08
C ALA A 189 -31.06 -13.67 -0.50
N ASP A 190 -30.61 -12.83 -1.43
CA ASP A 190 -31.36 -11.66 -1.90
C ASP A 190 -32.49 -12.01 -2.91
N GLN A 191 -32.33 -13.09 -3.68
CA GLN A 191 -33.40 -13.59 -4.58
C GLN A 191 -34.52 -14.33 -3.83
N SER A 192 -34.23 -14.93 -2.68
CA SER A 192 -35.24 -15.59 -1.83
C SER A 192 -36.10 -14.58 -1.07
N ALA A 193 -35.53 -13.42 -0.72
CA ALA A 193 -36.25 -12.32 -0.07
C ALA A 193 -37.19 -11.56 -1.03
N LYS A 194 -36.85 -11.45 -2.33
CA LYS A 194 -37.66 -10.74 -3.35
C LYS A 194 -38.75 -11.58 -4.02
N ARG A 195 -38.79 -12.91 -3.81
CA ARG A 195 -39.86 -13.80 -4.31
C ARG A 195 -40.97 -14.07 -3.29
N SER A 196 -40.87 -13.49 -2.09
CA SER A 196 -41.80 -13.70 -0.99
C SER A 196 -42.68 -12.48 -0.69
N THR A 197 -42.74 -11.52 -1.62
CA THR A 197 -43.62 -10.34 -1.60
C THR A 197 -44.36 -10.24 -2.91
#